data_AF-A0A183G4P1-F1
#
_entry.id   AF-A0A183G4P1-F1
#
_cell.length_a   1.000
_cell.length_b   1.000
_cell.length_c   1.000
_cell.angle_alpha   90.00
_cell.angle_beta   90.00
_cell.angle_gamma   90.00
#
_symmetry.space_group_name_H-M   'P 1'
#
loop_
_entity.id
_entity.type
_entity.pdbx_description
1 polymer ?
#
loop_
_entity_poly.entity_id
_entity_poly.type
_entity_poly.pdbx_seq_one_letter_code
_entity_poly.pdbx_strand_id
1 'polypeptide(L)'
;MEVPLSGRIIPIIAEDIRSEAVPLAEFYVARFEDKKKIGPFLKKVPLSHEEFDHLKRVDKQGRVLIQSAQKPLSSVVLEVLKELEMADSDAQAVPASRPLTSRQFDWAKQYWPTAFHPDKETESLLNGTFLSSDEKELVHYWSGQALRVGCIVVQNNEELTRGSRTERLLGHPVICMVQNLAKCNRSNDDYLATGCDVYLKDEPCAMCAMVRDFLSKISGYG
;
A
#
# COMPACT_ATOMS: atom_id res chain seq x y z
N MET A 1 36.61 -3.15 -18.40
CA MET A 1 35.40 -3.94 -18.69
C MET A 1 34.63 -4.04 -17.39
N GLU A 2 33.62 -3.19 -17.22
CA GLU A 2 32.74 -3.24 -16.05
C GLU A 2 31.77 -4.41 -16.22
N VAL A 3 31.69 -5.29 -15.21
CA VAL A 3 30.71 -6.37 -15.18
C VAL A 3 29.36 -5.73 -14.89
N PRO A 4 28.35 -5.85 -15.77
CA PRO A 4 27.03 -5.32 -15.49
C PRO A 4 26.49 -5.98 -14.23
N LEU A 5 25.94 -5.19 -13.32
CA LEU A 5 25.18 -5.73 -12.20
C LEU A 5 23.95 -6.46 -12.76
N SER A 6 24.04 -7.78 -12.89
CA SER A 6 22.94 -8.66 -13.34
C SER A 6 21.92 -8.95 -12.21
N GLY A 7 21.81 -8.05 -11.23
CA GLY A 7 20.90 -8.22 -10.09
C GLY A 7 19.45 -7.94 -10.46
N ARG A 8 18.50 -8.58 -9.77
CA ARG A 8 17.08 -8.23 -9.91
C ARG A 8 16.77 -7.00 -9.07
N ILE A 9 16.15 -5.98 -9.66
CA ILE A 9 15.61 -4.83 -8.92
C ILE A 9 14.28 -5.25 -8.29
N ILE A 10 14.17 -5.11 -6.97
CA ILE A 10 13.00 -5.52 -6.20
C ILE A 10 12.55 -4.33 -5.36
N PRO A 11 11.30 -3.83 -5.54
CA PRO A 11 10.77 -2.77 -4.70
C PRO A 11 10.52 -3.31 -3.29
N ILE A 12 10.77 -2.48 -2.27
CA ILE A 12 10.42 -2.79 -0.88
C ILE A 12 8.96 -2.37 -0.70
N ILE A 13 8.08 -3.37 -0.59
CA ILE A 13 6.64 -3.19 -0.46
C ILE A 13 6.20 -3.71 0.91
N ALA A 14 5.26 -3.02 1.56
CA ALA A 14 4.68 -3.43 2.83
C ALA A 14 3.94 -4.78 2.72
N GLU A 15 3.95 -5.56 3.79
CA GLU A 15 3.44 -6.94 3.78
C GLU A 15 1.93 -7.02 3.52
N ASP A 16 1.17 -6.03 4.00
CA ASP A 16 -0.26 -5.89 3.78
C ASP A 16 -0.63 -5.70 2.32
N ILE A 17 0.24 -5.12 1.50
CA ILE A 17 0.09 -5.01 0.04
C ILE A 17 0.54 -6.30 -0.65
N ARG A 18 1.58 -6.97 -0.14
CA ARG A 18 2.12 -8.21 -0.74
C ARG A 18 1.20 -9.41 -0.54
N SER A 19 0.44 -9.43 0.55
CA SER A 19 -0.51 -10.50 0.85
C SER A 19 -1.57 -10.64 -0.24
N GLU A 20 -1.94 -11.88 -0.58
CA GLU A 20 -3.06 -12.16 -1.47
C GLU A 20 -4.40 -12.15 -0.73
N ALA A 21 -4.39 -12.39 0.59
CA ALA A 21 -5.57 -12.46 1.41
C ALA A 21 -5.73 -11.20 2.28
N VAL A 22 -6.98 -10.87 2.59
CA VAL A 22 -7.33 -9.85 3.59
C VAL A 22 -7.97 -10.52 4.80
N PRO A 23 -7.84 -9.93 6.01
CA PRO A 23 -8.50 -10.47 7.20
C PRO A 23 -10.01 -10.63 6.99
N LEU A 24 -10.63 -11.59 7.68
CA LEU A 24 -12.06 -11.85 7.61
C LEU A 24 -12.74 -11.44 8.93
N ALA A 25 -14.00 -11.01 8.80
CA ALA A 25 -14.89 -10.74 9.91
C ALA A 25 -16.20 -11.50 9.70
N GLU A 26 -16.83 -11.93 10.78
CA GLU A 26 -18.13 -12.61 10.74
C GLU A 26 -19.27 -11.60 10.73
N PHE A 27 -20.20 -11.74 9.79
CA PHE A 27 -21.39 -10.91 9.66
C PHE A 27 -22.64 -11.77 9.50
N TYR A 28 -23.76 -11.31 10.07
CA TYR A 28 -25.05 -11.89 9.73
C TYR A 28 -25.45 -11.49 8.32
N VAL A 29 -25.88 -12.47 7.53
CA VAL A 29 -26.34 -12.31 6.15
C VAL A 29 -27.72 -12.92 6.03
N ALA A 30 -28.67 -12.18 5.47
CA ALA A 30 -30.01 -12.68 5.13
C ALA A 30 -30.11 -12.94 3.62
N ARG A 31 -30.70 -14.08 3.24
CA ARG A 31 -30.95 -14.44 1.85
C ARG A 31 -32.39 -14.13 1.47
N PHE A 32 -32.59 -13.30 0.44
CA PHE A 32 -33.91 -12.94 -0.06
C PHE A 32 -34.22 -13.71 -1.34
N GLU A 33 -35.12 -14.69 -1.26
CA GLU A 33 -35.65 -15.39 -2.44
C GLU A 33 -36.48 -14.43 -3.31
N ASP A 34 -37.34 -13.61 -2.69
CA ASP A 34 -38.00 -12.48 -3.38
C ASP A 34 -37.17 -11.19 -3.26
N LYS A 35 -36.45 -10.88 -4.34
CA LYS A 35 -35.61 -9.67 -4.43
C LYS A 35 -36.39 -8.36 -4.25
N LYS A 36 -37.73 -8.34 -4.40
CA LYS A 36 -38.55 -7.14 -4.14
C LYS A 36 -38.57 -6.76 -2.67
N LYS A 37 -38.35 -7.73 -1.76
CA LYS A 37 -38.31 -7.51 -0.30
C LYS A 37 -37.00 -6.85 0.19
N ILE A 38 -35.94 -6.85 -0.64
CA ILE A 38 -34.63 -6.24 -0.30
C ILE A 38 -34.77 -4.72 -0.08
N GLY A 39 -35.39 -4.00 -1.01
CA GLY A 39 -35.55 -2.54 -0.92
C GLY A 39 -36.25 -2.09 0.38
N PRO A 40 -37.42 -2.67 0.72
CA PRO A 40 -38.09 -2.46 2.01
C PRO A 40 -37.20 -2.77 3.22
N PHE A 41 -36.45 -3.88 3.19
CA PHE A 41 -35.52 -4.23 4.27
C PHE A 41 -34.45 -3.15 4.47
N LEU A 42 -33.79 -2.71 3.39
CA LEU A 42 -32.73 -1.70 3.46
C LEU A 42 -33.19 -0.35 4.01
N LYS A 43 -34.45 0.02 3.76
CA LYS A 43 -35.04 1.25 4.32
C LYS A 43 -35.26 1.17 5.84
N LYS A 44 -35.61 -0.03 6.34
CA LYS A 44 -35.88 -0.27 7.77
C LYS A 44 -34.60 -0.59 8.56
N VAL A 45 -33.60 -1.18 7.89
CA VAL A 45 -32.34 -1.60 8.50
C VAL A 45 -31.17 -0.94 7.73
N PRO A 46 -30.82 0.31 8.09
CA PRO A 46 -29.65 0.97 7.53
C PRO A 46 -28.36 0.26 7.97
N LEU A 47 -27.30 0.42 7.18
CA LEU A 47 -25.98 -0.09 7.49
C LEU A 47 -25.24 0.99 8.28
N SER A 48 -24.93 0.73 9.55
CA SER A 48 -24.27 1.70 10.43
C SER A 48 -22.89 1.18 10.83
N HIS A 49 -21.97 1.11 9.87
CA HIS A 49 -20.59 0.72 10.12
C HIS A 49 -19.64 1.47 9.16
N GLU A 50 -19.10 2.60 9.59
CA GLU A 50 -18.13 3.38 8.80
C GLU A 50 -16.89 2.54 8.44
N GLU A 51 -16.48 1.64 9.34
CA GLU A 51 -15.32 0.75 9.15
C GLU A 51 -15.49 -0.30 8.03
N PHE A 52 -16.71 -0.51 7.54
CA PHE A 52 -17.03 -1.52 6.53
C PHE A 52 -17.71 -0.93 5.28
N ASP A 53 -17.43 0.35 4.99
CA ASP A 53 -17.97 1.08 3.82
C ASP A 53 -17.57 0.45 2.48
N HIS A 54 -16.49 -0.34 2.45
CA HIS A 54 -16.01 -1.07 1.28
C HIS A 54 -16.88 -2.28 0.95
N LEU A 55 -17.66 -2.80 1.89
CA LEU A 55 -18.53 -3.95 1.63
C LEU A 55 -19.80 -3.52 0.93
N LYS A 56 -20.16 -4.21 -0.17
CA LYS A 56 -21.47 -3.97 -0.80
C LYS A 56 -22.57 -4.53 0.09
N ARG A 57 -23.61 -3.74 0.34
CA ARG A 57 -24.74 -4.18 1.20
C ARG A 57 -25.53 -5.35 0.61
N VAL A 58 -25.58 -5.48 -0.71
CA VAL A 58 -26.32 -6.55 -1.41
C VAL A 58 -25.42 -7.19 -2.46
N ASP A 59 -25.42 -8.51 -2.53
CA ASP A 59 -24.71 -9.26 -3.57
C ASP A 59 -25.59 -9.57 -4.78
N LYS A 60 -25.00 -10.19 -5.81
CA LYS A 60 -25.74 -10.56 -7.05
C LYS A 60 -26.78 -11.67 -6.82
N GLN A 61 -26.59 -12.48 -5.78
CA GLN A 61 -27.46 -13.62 -5.45
C GLN A 61 -28.70 -13.18 -4.66
N GLY A 62 -28.77 -11.93 -4.18
CA GLY A 62 -29.87 -11.44 -3.34
C GLY A 62 -29.63 -11.64 -1.85
N ARG A 63 -28.37 -11.87 -1.44
CA ARG A 63 -27.96 -11.87 -0.04
C ARG A 63 -27.68 -10.44 0.41
N VAL A 64 -28.10 -10.14 1.62
CA VAL A 64 -28.00 -8.81 2.23
C VAL A 64 -27.16 -8.92 3.49
N LEU A 65 -26.05 -8.17 3.52
CA LEU A 65 -25.21 -8.02 4.70
C LEU A 65 -26.03 -7.28 5.78
N ILE A 66 -26.03 -7.69 7.05
CA ILE A 66 -26.86 -7.06 8.08
C ILE A 66 -26.01 -6.26 9.07
N GLN A 67 -25.25 -6.96 9.91
CA GLN A 67 -24.40 -6.40 10.96
C GLN A 67 -23.31 -7.43 11.34
N SER A 68 -22.29 -6.97 12.05
CA SER A 68 -21.26 -7.85 12.63
C SER A 68 -21.88 -8.92 13.54
N ALA A 69 -21.41 -10.15 13.41
CA ALA A 69 -21.84 -11.30 14.23
C ALA A 69 -21.17 -11.34 15.61
N GLN A 70 -20.30 -10.39 15.94
CA GLN A 70 -19.73 -10.24 17.29
C GLN A 70 -20.81 -9.90 18.34
N LYS A 71 -21.93 -9.33 17.91
CA LYS A 71 -23.10 -9.04 18.75
C LYS A 71 -24.31 -9.76 18.16
N PRO A 72 -25.23 -10.27 18.99
CA PRO A 72 -26.48 -10.84 18.49
C PRO A 72 -27.27 -9.80 17.69
N LEU A 73 -28.13 -10.28 16.78
CA LEU A 73 -29.04 -9.43 16.04
C LEU A 73 -29.89 -8.59 17.00
N SER A 74 -30.01 -7.29 16.72
CA SER A 74 -30.87 -6.42 17.51
C SER A 74 -32.34 -6.83 17.36
N SER A 75 -33.16 -6.52 18.38
CA SER A 75 -34.61 -6.79 18.35
C SER A 75 -35.27 -6.18 17.11
N VAL A 76 -34.88 -4.95 16.75
CA VAL A 76 -35.38 -4.24 15.56
C VAL A 76 -35.12 -5.05 14.29
N VAL A 77 -33.91 -5.58 14.12
CA VAL A 77 -33.58 -6.39 12.94
C VAL A 77 -34.39 -7.69 12.92
N LEU A 78 -34.51 -8.37 14.06
CA LEU A 78 -35.29 -9.60 14.18
C LEU A 78 -36.78 -9.38 13.87
N GLU A 79 -37.36 -8.26 14.32
CA GLU A 79 -38.74 -7.87 14.00
C GLU A 79 -38.91 -7.63 12.50
N VAL A 80 -38.00 -6.88 11.86
CA VAL A 80 -38.07 -6.62 10.42
C VAL A 80 -37.90 -7.91 9.59
N LEU A 81 -37.02 -8.82 10.00
CA LEU A 81 -36.85 -10.11 9.35
C LEU A 81 -38.14 -10.95 9.43
N LYS A 82 -38.81 -10.97 10.61
CA LYS A 82 -40.10 -11.64 10.79
C LYS A 82 -41.21 -11.00 9.94
N GLU A 83 -41.30 -9.67 9.93
CA GLU A 83 -42.29 -8.92 9.12
C GLU A 83 -42.18 -9.21 7.62
N LEU A 84 -40.96 -9.46 7.15
CA LEU A 84 -40.70 -9.80 5.74
C LEU A 84 -40.77 -11.31 5.46
N GLU A 85 -41.19 -12.12 6.44
CA GLU A 85 -41.29 -13.57 6.37
C GLU A 85 -39.94 -14.22 6.01
N MET A 86 -38.85 -13.75 6.62
CA MET A 86 -37.51 -14.28 6.39
C MET A 86 -37.16 -15.33 7.44
N ALA A 87 -36.88 -16.54 6.95
CA ALA A 87 -36.61 -17.70 7.80
C ALA A 87 -35.18 -17.72 8.32
N ASP A 88 -34.19 -17.34 7.48
CA ASP A 88 -32.79 -17.63 7.74
C ASP A 88 -31.89 -16.40 7.64
N SER A 89 -31.10 -16.19 8.71
CA SER A 89 -29.95 -15.31 8.71
C SER A 89 -28.78 -16.06 9.34
N ASP A 90 -27.70 -16.23 8.59
CA ASP A 90 -26.54 -17.00 9.01
C ASP A 90 -25.32 -16.10 9.18
N ALA A 91 -24.40 -16.51 10.05
CA ALA A 91 -23.09 -15.88 10.13
C ALA A 91 -22.25 -16.32 8.92
N GLN A 92 -21.66 -15.34 8.23
CA GLN A 92 -20.80 -15.57 7.09
C GLN A 92 -19.54 -14.71 7.21
N ALA A 93 -18.39 -15.30 6.88
CA ALA A 93 -17.14 -14.59 6.75
C ALA A 93 -17.16 -13.60 5.57
N VAL A 94 -16.79 -12.35 5.84
CA VAL A 94 -16.65 -11.27 4.86
C VAL A 94 -15.30 -10.55 5.01
N PRO A 95 -14.78 -9.88 3.97
CA PRO A 95 -13.54 -9.12 4.05
C PRO A 95 -13.59 -8.01 5.10
N ALA A 96 -12.73 -8.09 6.12
CA ALA A 96 -12.69 -7.13 7.22
C ALA A 96 -12.03 -5.81 6.84
N SER A 97 -11.17 -5.80 5.83
CA SER A 97 -10.53 -4.60 5.31
C SER A 97 -10.77 -4.45 3.81
N ARG A 98 -10.62 -3.20 3.34
CA ARG A 98 -10.66 -2.87 1.93
C ARG A 98 -9.45 -3.52 1.23
N PRO A 99 -9.65 -4.26 0.13
CA PRO A 99 -8.55 -4.74 -0.71
C PRO A 99 -7.71 -3.56 -1.22
N LEU A 100 -6.38 -3.70 -1.16
CA LEU A 100 -5.41 -2.74 -1.68
C LEU A 100 -4.95 -3.09 -3.10
N THR A 101 -5.05 -4.37 -3.47
CA THR A 101 -4.57 -4.88 -4.76
C THR A 101 -5.65 -5.67 -5.49
N SER A 102 -5.49 -5.82 -6.80
CA SER A 102 -6.42 -6.59 -7.64
C SER A 102 -6.45 -8.06 -7.22
N ARG A 103 -5.31 -8.62 -6.78
CA ARG A 103 -5.24 -9.99 -6.25
C ARG A 103 -6.08 -10.15 -4.99
N GLN A 104 -5.93 -9.21 -4.05
CA GLN A 104 -6.75 -9.18 -2.84
C GLN A 104 -8.22 -8.99 -3.16
N PHE A 105 -8.55 -8.16 -4.15
CA PHE A 105 -9.92 -7.95 -4.57
C PHE A 105 -10.54 -9.22 -5.15
N ASP A 106 -9.80 -9.94 -5.98
CA ASP A 106 -10.26 -11.20 -6.58
C ASP A 106 -10.42 -12.31 -5.52
N TRP A 107 -9.52 -12.37 -4.54
CA TRP A 107 -9.66 -13.23 -3.37
C TRP A 107 -10.89 -12.84 -2.53
N ALA A 108 -11.05 -11.55 -2.21
CA ALA A 108 -12.12 -11.03 -1.35
C ALA A 108 -13.52 -11.27 -1.94
N LYS A 109 -13.67 -11.15 -3.27
CA LYS A 109 -14.93 -11.44 -3.98
C LYS A 109 -15.48 -12.85 -3.75
N GLN A 110 -14.61 -13.81 -3.41
CA GLN A 110 -15.02 -15.18 -3.12
C GLN A 110 -15.83 -15.26 -1.81
N TYR A 111 -15.58 -14.34 -0.89
CA TYR A 111 -16.28 -14.23 0.40
C TYR A 111 -17.47 -13.29 0.32
N TRP A 112 -17.22 -12.04 -0.11
CA TRP A 112 -18.26 -11.02 -0.24
C TRP A 112 -17.88 -9.95 -1.27
N PRO A 113 -18.84 -9.38 -2.03
CA PRO A 113 -18.53 -8.30 -2.95
C PRO A 113 -18.06 -7.04 -2.23
N THR A 114 -16.95 -6.49 -2.68
CA THR A 114 -16.38 -5.23 -2.16
C THR A 114 -16.33 -4.16 -3.25
N ALA A 115 -16.21 -2.89 -2.85
CA ALA A 115 -15.82 -1.79 -3.70
C ALA A 115 -14.28 -1.73 -3.75
N PHE A 116 -13.73 -1.64 -4.95
CA PHE A 116 -12.29 -1.58 -5.17
C PHE A 116 -11.99 -0.75 -6.41
N HIS A 117 -10.99 0.12 -6.30
CA HIS A 117 -10.42 0.87 -7.40
C HIS A 117 -8.91 0.61 -7.39
N PRO A 118 -8.36 -0.10 -8.39
CA PRO A 118 -6.94 -0.41 -8.41
C PRO A 118 -6.07 0.85 -8.40
N ASP A 119 -5.09 0.88 -7.51
CA ASP A 119 -4.06 1.90 -7.52
C ASP A 119 -2.96 1.51 -8.53
N LYS A 120 -2.75 2.37 -9.54
CA LYS A 120 -1.84 2.06 -10.67
C LYS A 120 -0.39 1.89 -10.22
N GLU A 121 0.04 2.68 -9.24
CA GLU A 121 1.42 2.65 -8.76
C GLU A 121 1.69 1.35 -8.00
N THR A 122 0.81 0.98 -7.06
CA THR A 122 0.86 -0.27 -6.31
C THR A 122 0.88 -1.49 -7.23
N GLU A 123 0.01 -1.52 -8.24
CA GLU A 123 -0.02 -2.60 -9.23
C GLU A 123 1.29 -2.69 -10.03
N SER A 124 1.86 -1.53 -10.41
CA SER A 124 3.13 -1.45 -11.13
C SER A 124 4.33 -1.89 -10.29
N LEU A 125 4.30 -1.62 -8.98
CA LEU A 125 5.31 -2.11 -8.04
C LEU A 125 5.23 -3.64 -7.91
N LEU A 126 4.02 -4.20 -7.79
CA LEU A 126 3.82 -5.64 -7.61
C LEU A 126 4.14 -6.46 -8.86
N ASN A 127 3.86 -5.94 -10.05
CA ASN A 127 4.12 -6.64 -11.31
C ASN A 127 5.56 -6.40 -11.85
N GLY A 128 6.33 -5.49 -11.25
CA GLY A 128 7.69 -5.16 -11.66
C GLY A 128 7.80 -4.23 -12.88
N THR A 129 6.72 -3.54 -13.25
CA THR A 129 6.68 -2.56 -14.36
C THR A 129 6.88 -1.12 -13.90
N PHE A 130 7.19 -0.89 -12.62
CA PHE A 130 7.40 0.44 -12.04
C PHE A 130 8.62 1.19 -12.58
N LEU A 131 9.53 0.49 -13.28
CA LEU A 131 10.63 1.10 -14.05
C LEU A 131 10.60 0.61 -15.49
N SER A 132 10.80 1.55 -16.42
CA SER A 132 11.14 1.31 -17.81
C SER A 132 12.51 0.64 -17.95
N SER A 133 12.84 0.16 -19.15
CA SER A 133 14.15 -0.45 -19.43
C SER A 133 15.30 0.53 -19.19
N ASP A 134 15.16 1.78 -19.67
CA ASP A 134 16.18 2.81 -19.55
C ASP A 134 16.42 3.20 -18.08
N GLU A 135 15.36 3.31 -17.28
CA GLU A 135 15.48 3.56 -15.84
C GLU A 135 16.16 2.40 -15.11
N LYS A 136 15.91 1.15 -15.51
CA LYS A 136 16.59 -0.02 -14.95
C LYS A 136 18.10 0.02 -15.25
N GLU A 137 18.48 0.42 -16.46
CA GLU A 137 19.88 0.59 -16.84
C GLU A 137 20.56 1.67 -16.00
N LEU A 138 19.89 2.81 -15.78
CA LEU A 138 20.38 3.87 -14.89
C LEU A 138 20.54 3.37 -13.45
N VAL A 139 19.55 2.64 -12.93
CA VAL A 139 19.62 2.06 -11.58
C VAL A 139 20.82 1.12 -11.46
N HIS A 140 21.05 0.25 -12.45
CA HIS A 140 22.22 -0.64 -12.45
C HIS A 140 23.53 0.12 -12.53
N TYR A 141 23.63 1.13 -13.38
CA TYR A 141 24.82 1.96 -13.52
C TYR A 141 25.19 2.65 -12.20
N TRP A 142 24.24 3.39 -11.61
CA TRP A 142 24.47 4.15 -10.38
C TRP A 142 24.67 3.24 -9.17
N SER A 143 23.98 2.11 -9.10
CA SER A 143 24.25 1.08 -8.09
C SER A 143 25.68 0.56 -8.20
N GLY A 144 26.18 0.34 -9.42
CA GLY A 144 27.56 -0.07 -9.66
C GLY A 144 28.58 0.96 -9.15
N GLN A 145 28.31 2.25 -9.37
CA GLN A 145 29.14 3.32 -8.82
C GLN A 145 29.05 3.38 -7.29
N ALA A 146 27.84 3.25 -6.71
CA ALA A 146 27.64 3.25 -5.27
C ALA A 146 28.37 2.09 -4.57
N LEU A 147 28.42 0.90 -5.17
CA LEU A 147 29.21 -0.23 -4.65
C LEU A 147 30.70 0.11 -4.46
N ARG A 148 31.25 0.98 -5.31
CA ARG A 148 32.66 1.38 -5.26
C ARG A 148 32.95 2.41 -4.17
N VAL A 149 32.03 3.35 -3.95
CA VAL A 149 32.28 4.51 -3.09
C VAL A 149 31.50 4.52 -1.78
N GLY A 150 30.40 3.79 -1.68
CA GLY A 150 29.55 3.67 -0.51
C GLY A 150 28.17 4.30 -0.70
N CYS A 151 28.10 5.58 -1.06
CA CYS A 151 26.85 6.33 -1.24
C CYS A 151 27.01 7.36 -2.37
N ILE A 152 26.02 7.49 -3.24
CA ILE A 152 25.99 8.48 -4.33
C ILE A 152 24.63 9.16 -4.35
N VAL A 153 24.62 10.47 -4.63
CA VAL A 153 23.42 11.26 -4.91
C VAL A 153 23.45 11.68 -6.38
N VAL A 154 22.35 11.43 -7.06
CA VAL A 154 22.16 11.71 -8.48
C VAL A 154 20.99 12.67 -8.62
N GLN A 155 21.13 13.66 -9.50
CA GLN A 155 20.03 14.53 -9.92
C GLN A 155 20.14 14.75 -11.43
N ASN A 156 19.01 14.68 -12.15
CA ASN A 156 18.97 14.84 -13.60
C ASN A 156 19.95 13.91 -14.35
N ASN A 157 20.10 12.66 -13.88
CA ASN A 157 21.05 11.67 -14.41
C ASN A 157 22.53 12.07 -14.33
N GLU A 158 22.88 13.02 -13.47
CA GLU A 158 24.26 13.41 -13.19
C GLU A 158 24.59 13.20 -11.70
N GLU A 159 25.83 12.84 -11.43
CA GLU A 159 26.31 12.75 -10.05
C GLU A 159 26.42 14.14 -9.46
N LEU A 160 25.68 14.38 -8.38
CA LEU A 160 25.73 15.62 -7.64
C LEU A 160 26.81 15.59 -6.56
N THR A 161 26.86 14.49 -5.80
CA THR A 161 27.86 14.28 -4.76
C THR A 161 27.90 12.81 -4.33
N ARG A 162 28.91 12.45 -3.54
CA ARG A 162 29.08 11.09 -2.99
C ARG A 162 29.60 11.11 -1.56
N GLY A 163 29.46 10.00 -0.87
CA GLY A 163 29.99 9.79 0.47
C GLY A 163 30.61 8.41 0.63
N SER A 164 31.70 8.36 1.38
CA SER A 164 32.46 7.14 1.65
C SER A 164 32.70 6.97 3.14
N ARG A 165 33.00 5.73 3.55
CA ARG A 165 33.28 5.45 4.96
C ARG A 165 34.57 6.16 5.39
N THR A 166 34.58 6.71 6.59
CA THR A 166 35.78 7.29 7.23
C THR A 166 36.04 6.62 8.57
N GLU A 167 37.24 6.83 9.13
CA GLU A 167 37.66 6.27 10.42
C GLU A 167 36.93 6.87 11.64
N ARG A 168 36.08 7.89 11.42
CA ARG A 168 35.31 8.52 12.49
C ARG A 168 34.11 7.63 12.87
N LEU A 169 33.70 7.67 14.14
CA LEU A 169 32.55 6.91 14.64
C LEU A 169 31.25 7.19 13.86
N LEU A 170 31.04 8.44 13.41
CA LEU A 170 29.90 8.85 12.57
C LEU A 170 30.26 8.97 11.08
N GLY A 171 31.39 8.39 10.69
CA GLY A 171 31.95 8.40 9.34
C GLY A 171 31.24 7.50 8.35
N HIS A 172 29.91 7.40 8.43
CA HIS A 172 29.14 6.54 7.54
C HIS A 172 28.99 7.19 6.16
N PRO A 173 28.97 6.39 5.07
CA PRO A 173 28.82 6.91 3.70
C PRO A 173 27.67 7.91 3.54
N VAL A 174 26.50 7.63 4.12
CA VAL A 174 25.32 8.52 4.08
C VAL A 174 25.57 9.85 4.78
N ILE A 175 26.20 9.84 5.96
CA ILE A 175 26.49 11.07 6.72
C ILE A 175 27.50 11.93 5.98
N CYS A 176 28.56 11.32 5.46
CA CYS A 176 29.55 12.02 4.65
C CYS A 176 28.93 12.58 3.38
N MET A 177 28.02 11.84 2.73
CA MET A 177 27.28 12.31 1.57
C MET A 177 26.46 13.57 1.91
N VAL A 178 25.70 13.58 3.00
CA VAL A 178 24.89 14.75 3.40
C VAL A 178 25.75 15.98 3.66
N GLN A 179 26.89 15.79 4.33
CA GLN A 179 27.84 16.88 4.59
C GLN A 179 28.44 17.45 3.31
N ASN A 180 28.64 16.61 2.30
CA ASN A 180 29.10 17.06 0.99
C ASN A 180 27.98 17.74 0.20
N LEU A 181 26.76 17.20 0.27
CA LEU A 181 25.57 17.76 -0.37
C LEU A 181 25.27 19.17 0.13
N ALA A 182 25.42 19.42 1.43
CA ALA A 182 25.23 20.73 2.04
C ALA A 182 26.23 21.79 1.54
N LYS A 183 27.32 21.38 0.88
CA LYS A 183 28.31 22.28 0.27
C LYS A 183 28.09 22.47 -1.24
N CYS A 184 27.19 21.69 -1.85
CA CYS A 184 26.85 21.84 -3.27
C CYS A 184 26.00 23.09 -3.46
N ASN A 185 26.30 23.86 -4.50
CA ASN A 185 25.51 25.05 -4.85
C ASN A 185 24.24 24.61 -5.58
N ARG A 186 23.11 24.55 -4.87
CA ARG A 186 21.79 24.17 -5.39
C ARG A 186 20.87 25.39 -5.46
N SER A 187 19.76 25.30 -6.18
CA SER A 187 18.78 26.40 -6.23
C SER A 187 18.15 26.61 -4.84
N ASN A 188 17.66 27.81 -4.54
CA ASN A 188 17.08 28.09 -3.22
C ASN A 188 15.81 27.27 -2.90
N ASP A 189 15.17 26.70 -3.92
CA ASP A 189 14.00 25.82 -3.78
C ASP A 189 14.41 24.36 -3.51
N ASP A 190 15.70 24.03 -3.64
CA ASP A 190 16.23 22.70 -3.36
C ASP A 190 16.50 22.51 -1.86
N TYR A 191 15.53 21.95 -1.14
CA TYR A 191 15.75 21.55 0.24
C TYR A 191 16.46 20.19 0.33
N LEU A 192 17.68 20.18 0.88
CA LEU A 192 18.50 18.98 1.09
C LEU A 192 18.67 18.14 -0.20
N ALA A 193 18.15 16.90 -0.21
CA ALA A 193 18.20 15.97 -1.35
C ALA A 193 16.83 15.79 -2.02
N THR A 194 15.93 16.78 -1.91
CA THR A 194 14.62 16.73 -2.59
C THR A 194 14.82 16.63 -4.10
N GLY A 195 14.07 15.73 -4.75
CA GLY A 195 14.19 15.47 -6.19
C GLY A 195 15.51 14.82 -6.62
N CYS A 196 16.25 14.21 -5.68
CA CYS A 196 17.45 13.45 -5.97
C CYS A 196 17.25 11.96 -5.71
N ASP A 197 17.93 11.12 -6.49
CA ASP A 197 18.03 9.69 -6.24
C ASP A 197 19.29 9.39 -5.43
N VAL A 198 19.15 8.51 -4.43
CA VAL A 198 20.27 8.12 -3.56
C VAL A 198 20.55 6.63 -3.71
N TYR A 199 21.77 6.31 -4.11
CA TYR A 199 22.24 4.95 -4.30
C TYR A 199 23.21 4.57 -3.17
N LEU A 200 22.93 3.47 -2.49
CA LEU A 200 23.69 2.97 -1.34
C LEU A 200 24.28 1.60 -1.63
N LYS A 201 25.52 1.37 -1.21
CA LYS A 201 26.16 0.05 -1.24
C LYS A 201 25.49 -0.93 -0.29
N ASP A 202 25.23 -0.48 0.93
CA ASP A 202 24.74 -1.30 2.04
C ASP A 202 23.49 -0.64 2.64
N GLU A 203 22.61 -1.45 3.25
CA GLU A 203 21.43 -0.94 3.94
C GLU A 203 21.83 0.06 5.04
N PRO A 204 21.21 1.26 5.09
CA PRO A 204 21.58 2.28 6.06
C PRO A 204 21.20 1.83 7.47
N CYS A 205 22.07 2.10 8.46
CA CYS A 205 21.70 1.92 9.86
C CYS A 205 20.59 2.89 10.28
N ALA A 206 19.96 2.67 11.45
CA ALA A 206 18.88 3.51 11.96
C ALA A 206 19.19 5.03 11.90
N MET A 207 20.41 5.43 12.27
CA MET A 207 20.84 6.83 12.18
C MET A 207 20.86 7.36 10.73
N CYS A 208 21.40 6.58 9.80
CA CYS A 208 21.48 6.95 8.39
C CYS A 208 20.11 6.88 7.69
N ALA A 209 19.23 6.00 8.14
CA ALA A 209 17.87 5.88 7.62
C ALA A 209 17.00 7.07 8.04
N MET A 210 17.14 7.58 9.28
CA MET A 210 16.40 8.76 9.73
C MET A 210 16.74 10.04 8.95
N VAL A 211 17.93 10.10 8.33
CA VAL A 211 18.27 11.17 7.39
C VAL A 211 17.33 11.14 6.17
N ARG A 212 16.89 9.96 5.72
CA ARG A 212 15.95 9.79 4.60
C ARG A 212 14.54 10.29 4.95
N ASP A 213 14.07 10.10 6.17
CA ASP A 213 12.74 10.55 6.58
C ASP A 213 12.63 12.08 6.68
N PHE A 214 13.78 12.78 6.78
CA PHE A 214 13.86 14.24 6.61
C PHE A 214 13.74 14.69 5.14
N LEU A 215 13.91 13.77 4.18
CA LEU A 215 13.89 14.02 2.74
C LEU A 215 12.56 13.66 2.06
N SER A 216 11.80 12.70 2.59
CA SER A 216 10.55 12.22 1.97
C SER A 216 9.29 12.96 2.41
N LYS A 217 9.38 13.94 3.32
CA LYS A 217 8.21 14.56 3.97
C LYS A 217 7.56 15.72 3.20
N ILE A 218 7.95 16.00 1.95
CA ILE A 218 7.35 17.10 1.16
C ILE A 218 7.15 16.68 -0.32
N SER A 219 6.42 15.59 -0.56
CA SER A 219 5.82 15.33 -1.89
C SER A 219 4.34 14.93 -1.82
N GLY A 220 3.68 15.16 -0.69
CA GLY A 220 2.24 14.97 -0.53
C GLY A 220 1.60 16.25 0.01
N TYR A 221 0.58 16.74 -0.69
CA TYR A 221 -0.22 17.96 -0.48
C TYR A 221 0.21 19.19 -1.29
N GLY A 222 -0.17 19.16 -2.56
CA GLY A 222 -0.64 20.29 -3.36
C GLY A 222 -1.78 19.80 -4.23
#